data_AF-A0A2G1X6N1-F1
#
_entry.id   AF-A0A2G1X6N1-F1
#
_cell.length_a   1.000
_cell.length_b   1.000
_cell.length_c   1.000
_cell.angle_alpha   90.00
_cell.angle_beta   90.00
_cell.angle_gamma   90.00
#
_symmetry.space_group_name_H-M   'P 1'
#
loop_
_entity.id
_entity.type
_entity.pdbx_description
1 polymer ?
#
loop_
_entity_poly.entity_id
_entity_poly.type
_entity_poly.pdbx_seq_one_letter_code
_entity_poly.pdbx_strand_id
1 'polypeptide(L)'
;MDVHVTRSELRGTARAPPSKSYTHRALLAAGYSDGATVESPLISADTRATARAVTAFGGSVAPAGDDASTGGAAETESHLAGADAL
;
A
#
# COMPACT_ATOMS: atom_id res chain seq x y z
N MET A 1 -14.55 13.76 -16.23
CA MET A 1 -13.40 14.68 -16.19
C MET A 1 -12.96 14.91 -17.61
N ASP A 2 -12.82 16.16 -18.04
CA ASP A 2 -12.29 16.51 -19.35
C ASP A 2 -10.81 16.90 -19.19
N VAL A 3 -9.93 16.30 -19.99
CA VAL A 3 -8.47 16.49 -19.90
C VAL A 3 -7.93 16.70 -21.30
N HIS A 4 -7.30 17.85 -21.53
CA HIS A 4 -6.59 18.14 -22.76
C HIS A 4 -5.08 18.03 -22.54
N VAL A 5 -4.42 17.19 -23.35
CA VAL A 5 -2.97 16.97 -23.31
C VAL A 5 -2.35 17.47 -24.61
N THR A 6 -1.35 18.35 -24.52
CA THR A 6 -0.60 18.87 -25.67
C THR A 6 0.86 18.45 -25.59
N ARG A 7 1.55 18.39 -26.73
CA ARG A 7 2.98 18.06 -26.76
C ARG A 7 3.82 19.15 -26.08
N SER A 8 4.85 18.74 -25.35
CA SER A 8 5.85 19.62 -24.73
C SER A 8 7.16 18.85 -24.52
N GLU A 9 8.27 19.58 -24.32
CA GLU A 9 9.53 19.00 -23.87
C GLU A 9 9.60 19.03 -22.34
N LEU A 10 10.06 17.93 -21.73
CA LEU A 10 10.20 17.80 -20.27
C LEU A 10 11.66 17.59 -19.88
N ARG A 11 12.09 18.21 -18.78
CA ARG A 11 13.39 17.97 -18.12
C ARG A 11 13.20 17.89 -16.61
N GLY A 12 13.81 16.89 -15.99
CA GLY A 12 13.78 16.70 -14.54
C GLY A 12 13.97 15.24 -14.16
N THR A 13 13.84 14.96 -12.87
CA THR A 13 13.83 13.61 -12.31
C THR A 13 12.55 13.41 -11.53
N ALA A 14 11.99 12.20 -11.59
CA ALA A 14 10.81 11.82 -10.83
C ALA A 14 11.02 10.42 -10.28
N ARG A 15 10.52 10.18 -9.07
CA ARG A 15 10.42 8.83 -8.52
C ARG A 15 9.11 8.23 -9.01
N ALA A 16 9.20 7.16 -9.79
CA ALA A 16 8.01 6.40 -10.16
C ALA A 16 7.37 5.78 -8.91
N PRO A 17 6.03 5.68 -8.85
CA PRO A 17 5.37 4.88 -7.83
C PRO A 17 5.87 3.42 -7.84
N PRO A 18 5.74 2.68 -6.72
CA PRO A 18 6.06 1.26 -6.68
C PRO A 18 5.24 0.44 -7.70
N SER A 19 5.74 -0.72 -8.09
CA SER A 19 5.10 -1.57 -9.10
C SER A 19 3.87 -2.28 -8.53
N LYS A 20 2.72 -2.08 -9.17
CA LYS A 20 1.46 -2.76 -8.85
C LYS A 20 1.59 -4.28 -8.83
N SER A 21 2.19 -4.87 -9.88
CA SER A 21 2.34 -6.33 -9.99
C SER A 21 3.26 -6.90 -8.92
N TYR A 22 4.29 -6.16 -8.49
CA TYR A 22 5.13 -6.59 -7.38
C TYR A 22 4.40 -6.47 -6.05
N THR A 23 3.63 -5.39 -5.83
CA THR A 23 2.81 -5.26 -4.63
C THR A 23 1.77 -6.38 -4.52
N HIS A 24 1.09 -6.78 -5.60
CA HIS A 24 0.20 -7.96 -5.59
C HIS A 24 0.92 -9.22 -5.11
N ARG A 25 2.09 -9.52 -5.70
CA ARG A 25 2.86 -10.73 -5.37
C ARG A 25 3.37 -10.69 -3.94
N ALA A 26 3.85 -9.54 -3.48
CA ALA A 26 4.35 -9.36 -2.13
C ALA A 26 3.23 -9.56 -1.10
N LEU A 27 2.04 -8.99 -1.33
CA LEU A 27 0.87 -9.17 -0.46
C LEU A 27 0.43 -10.64 -0.39
N LEU A 28 0.40 -11.34 -1.53
CA LEU A 28 0.07 -12.77 -1.57
C LEU A 28 1.12 -13.61 -0.83
N ALA A 29 2.41 -13.36 -1.06
CA ALA A 29 3.48 -14.12 -0.43
C ALA A 29 3.54 -13.87 1.08
N ALA A 30 3.50 -12.62 1.51
CA ALA A 30 3.57 -12.24 2.92
C ALA A 30 2.34 -12.69 3.70
N GLY A 31 1.14 -12.55 3.13
CA GLY A 31 -0.08 -12.84 3.88
C GLY A 31 -0.38 -14.33 4.07
N TYR A 32 0.32 -15.21 3.36
CA TYR A 32 0.25 -16.66 3.57
C TYR A 32 1.56 -17.25 4.11
N SER A 33 2.55 -16.43 4.47
CA SER A 33 3.76 -16.90 5.14
C SER A 33 3.59 -16.88 6.66
N ASP A 34 4.59 -17.42 7.38
CA ASP A 34 4.68 -17.34 8.85
C ASP A 34 4.96 -15.90 9.36
N GLY A 35 5.18 -14.94 8.45
CA GLY A 35 5.44 -13.53 8.73
C GLY A 35 6.36 -12.87 7.70
N ALA A 36 6.01 -11.66 7.27
CA ALA A 36 6.86 -10.79 6.45
C ALA A 36 6.34 -9.34 6.43
N THR A 37 7.23 -8.37 6.22
CA THR A 37 6.88 -6.96 6.02
C THR A 37 7.06 -6.59 4.56
N VAL A 38 6.02 -5.99 3.95
CA VAL A 38 6.09 -5.46 2.59
C VAL A 38 6.38 -3.97 2.65
N GLU A 39 7.62 -3.60 2.34
CA GLU A 39 8.07 -2.20 2.37
C GLU A 39 7.66 -1.43 1.11
N SER A 40 7.25 -0.16 1.29
CA SER A 40 6.87 0.75 0.20
C SER A 40 5.92 0.14 -0.85
N PRO A 41 4.78 -0.45 -0.44
CA PRO A 41 3.79 -0.99 -1.38
C PRO A 41 3.14 0.13 -2.19
N LEU A 42 2.70 -0.17 -3.42
CA LEU A 42 1.81 0.73 -4.13
C LEU A 42 0.44 0.71 -3.47
N ILE A 43 -0.02 1.86 -2.99
CA ILE A 43 -1.37 2.01 -2.45
C ILE A 43 -2.33 2.42 -3.57
N SER A 44 -3.21 1.51 -3.94
CA SER A 44 -4.22 1.71 -4.98
C SER A 44 -5.46 0.86 -4.72
N ALA A 45 -6.52 1.10 -5.48
CA ALA A 45 -7.73 0.27 -5.38
C ALA A 45 -7.43 -1.22 -5.64
N ASP A 46 -6.56 -1.51 -6.61
CA ASP A 46 -6.16 -2.88 -6.99
C ASP A 46 -5.43 -3.61 -5.86
N THR A 47 -4.48 -2.94 -5.21
CA THR A 47 -3.63 -3.55 -4.17
C THR A 47 -4.39 -3.69 -2.85
N ARG A 48 -5.27 -2.74 -2.53
CA ARG A 48 -6.25 -2.87 -1.42
C ARG A 48 -7.21 -4.03 -1.64
N ALA A 49 -7.74 -4.19 -2.85
CA ALA A 49 -8.59 -5.33 -3.18
C ALA A 49 -7.86 -6.67 -3.01
N THR A 50 -6.57 -6.70 -3.31
CA THR A 50 -5.74 -7.90 -3.11
C THR A 50 -5.53 -8.20 -1.64
N ALA A 51 -5.23 -7.20 -0.81
CA ALA A 51 -5.12 -7.40 0.62
C ALA A 51 -6.44 -7.90 1.24
N ARG A 52 -7.59 -7.32 0.85
CA ARG A 52 -8.92 -7.81 1.26
C ARG A 52 -9.13 -9.27 0.84
N ALA A 53 -8.73 -9.64 -0.38
CA ALA A 53 -8.81 -11.02 -0.84
C ALA A 53 -7.95 -11.95 0.01
N VAL A 54 -6.69 -11.60 0.27
CA VAL A 54 -5.79 -12.39 1.15
C VAL A 54 -6.44 -12.63 2.51
N THR A 55 -6.99 -11.60 3.16
CA THR A 55 -7.71 -11.74 4.42
C THR A 55 -8.94 -12.64 4.31
N ALA A 56 -9.75 -12.46 3.26
CA ALA A 56 -10.97 -13.26 3.04
C ALA A 56 -10.68 -14.76 2.81
N PHE A 57 -9.50 -15.09 2.29
CA PHE A 57 -9.05 -16.46 2.03
C PHE A 57 -8.14 -17.02 3.13
N GLY A 58 -8.14 -16.43 4.33
CA GLY A 58 -7.47 -16.96 5.52
C GLY A 58 -6.01 -16.54 5.70
N GLY A 59 -5.49 -15.66 4.85
CA GLY A 59 -4.21 -14.99 5.06
C GLY A 59 -4.33 -13.79 6.00
N SER A 60 -3.20 -13.18 6.36
CA SER A 60 -3.13 -12.02 7.24
C SER A 60 -2.39 -10.87 6.57
N VAL A 61 -3.01 -9.69 6.51
CA VAL A 61 -2.37 -8.45 6.08
C VAL A 61 -2.83 -7.34 7.00
N ALA A 62 -1.88 -6.63 7.60
CA ALA A 62 -2.12 -5.47 8.44
C ALA A 62 -1.08 -4.39 8.13
N PRO A 63 -1.39 -3.11 8.32
CA PRO A 63 -0.37 -2.07 8.38
C PRO A 63 0.68 -2.44 9.42
N ALA A 64 1.96 -2.20 9.13
CA ALA A 64 2.98 -2.28 10.16
C ALA A 64 2.60 -1.30 11.27
N GLY A 65 2.55 -1.78 12.52
CA GLY A 65 2.34 -0.90 13.67
C GLY A 65 3.47 0.12 13.75
N ASP A 66 3.15 1.33 14.20
CA ASP A 66 4.15 2.35 14.50
C ASP A 66 5.01 1.91 15.70
N ASP A 67 6.00 1.07 15.47
CA ASP A 67 7.20 1.01 16.33
C ASP A 67 8.20 2.13 15.95
N ALA A 68 7.67 3.22 15.38
CA ALA A 68 8.40 4.46 15.16
C ALA A 68 8.59 5.16 16.51
N SER A 69 9.73 4.92 17.14
CA SER A 69 10.29 5.73 18.24
C SER A 69 10.65 7.16 17.78
N THR A 70 9.69 7.88 17.20
CA THR A 70 9.84 9.29 16.83
C THR A 70 8.78 10.09 17.57
N GLY A 71 9.21 10.83 18.60
CA GLY A 71 8.33 11.63 19.45
C GLY A 71 7.53 12.66 18.66
N GLY A 72 6.22 12.64 18.82
CA GLY A 72 5.30 13.63 18.28
C GLY A 72 3.86 13.18 18.48
N ALA A 73 3.20 13.70 19.51
CA ALA A 73 1.80 13.40 19.81
C ALA A 73 0.89 13.98 18.71
N ALA A 74 0.07 13.12 18.09
CA ALA A 74 -1.19 13.49 17.46
C ALA A 74 -2.08 12.25 17.35
N GLU A 75 -3.34 12.43 17.72
CA GLU A 75 -4.34 11.44 18.11
C GLU A 75 -4.82 10.56 16.94
N THR A 76 -4.98 9.26 17.21
CA THR A 76 -5.49 8.27 16.26
C THR A 76 -7.03 8.26 16.28
N GLU A 77 -7.66 8.83 15.25
CA GLU A 77 -9.04 8.47 14.92
C GLU A 77 -9.03 7.12 14.17
N SER A 78 -9.29 6.05 14.92
CA SER A 78 -9.50 4.70 14.39
C SER A 78 -10.87 4.61 13.74
N HIS A 79 -10.94 4.77 12.42
CA HIS A 79 -12.18 4.47 11.68
C HIS A 79 -12.05 3.46 10.53
N LEU A 80 -10.84 2.96 10.22
CA LEU A 80 -10.66 1.82 9.32
C LEU A 80 -9.62 0.85 9.89
N ALA A 81 -10.08 -0.29 10.42
CA ALA A 81 -9.21 -1.41 10.76
C ALA A 81 -9.14 -2.39 9.56
N GLY A 82 -7.94 -2.88 9.25
CA GLY A 82 -7.73 -3.94 8.25
C GLY A 82 -7.22 -3.44 6.89
N ALA A 83 -7.43 -4.24 5.83
CA ALA A 83 -6.87 -4.04 4.49
C ALA A 83 -7.18 -2.68 3.81
N ASP A 84 -8.12 -1.90 4.35
CA ASP A 84 -8.43 -0.55 3.87
C ASP A 84 -7.50 0.53 4.47
N ALA A 85 -6.73 0.19 5.51
CA ALA A 85 -5.67 1.02 6.08
C ALA A 85 -4.30 0.85 5.37
N LEU A 86 -4.23 -0.02 4.36
CA LEU A 86 -3.14 -0.04 3.37
C LEU A 86 -3.29 1.16 2.43
#